data_AF-A0A2T3BAB3-F1
#
_entry.id   AF-A0A2T3BAB3-F1
#
_cell.length_a   1.000
_cell.length_b   1.000
_cell.length_c   1.000
_cell.angle_alpha   90.00
_cell.angle_beta   90.00
_cell.angle_gamma   90.00
#
_symmetry.space_group_name_H-M   'P 1'
#
loop_
_entity.id
_entity.type
_entity.pdbx_description
1 polymer ?
#
loop_
_entity_poly.entity_id
_entity_poly.type
_entity_poly.pdbx_seq_one_letter_code
_entity_poly.pdbx_strand_id
1 'polypeptide(L)'
;MAYPYQKLRDNDIRVLYLAPGKSSDPIRCGLITLSLANNPRYEALSYAWGVIDSYNLITVDGCPMRIRENLETALRHLRYEQRDRILWVDALCINQEDDEERSQQVSYMSLIYSKAMSTVIYLGDRDSDTDRAFDALEMFSQDRHLPDLPIWKADDPGRIEWAGVLVIERILLFPWWGRTWIIQEVALARNLVMVCGKRSLNWDSVVTPAVHSMVKHVNSCCMGCVAQKDYQRANRRLKSPLYQLMQNLDTIRRSIQRGSAPALLQLLKNYRDREATDPRDKVYALLGIAGDVSLYAIIPDYQIPFEEVYKATALQLILMYRSLEVLNLTLGLSKSSDLPSWTPDWRVSPTDSKKVAMHCSHERNLGGYRACGRMPFFVFRREANFLCVNGIYFDDIAELSDVLDTEQETALNETLALWEEKIVHRQRIERSYVGGGDWLGAYFRTMAADLIMVLRSELSKDEIPVDVIPMARDVFQAFRLKTGLTMKLVTSPEITTDPDIVQIPDEEQMNRLMALKMAFQNRRLFITKRGYLGTVPEETQLGDTVHILCAAKTPMILRLGPVTFMGRSANGHQVVGDAYVHGIMNGEACNGTRPPRPHLIY
;
A
#
# COMPACT_ATOMS: atom_id res chain seq x y z
N MET A 1 -17.28 -6.42 37.85
CA MET A 1 -16.58 -5.18 38.23
C MET A 1 -15.36 -5.08 37.32
N ALA A 2 -15.00 -3.88 36.87
CA ALA A 2 -13.77 -3.65 36.11
C ALA A 2 -12.55 -3.96 37.00
N TYR A 3 -11.46 -4.44 36.40
CA TYR A 3 -10.23 -4.69 37.13
C TYR A 3 -9.62 -3.35 37.58
N PRO A 4 -9.23 -3.19 38.87
CA PRO A 4 -8.73 -1.92 39.39
C PRO A 4 -7.27 -1.68 38.98
N TYR A 5 -7.07 -1.07 37.81
CA TYR A 5 -5.75 -0.73 37.32
C TYR A 5 -5.01 0.27 38.22
N GLN A 6 -3.73 0.01 38.49
CA GLN A 6 -2.85 0.97 39.15
C GLN A 6 -2.34 2.01 38.13
N LYS A 7 -2.34 3.28 38.52
CA LYS A 7 -1.84 4.37 37.67
C LYS A 7 -0.35 4.20 37.36
N LEU A 8 0.00 4.28 36.07
CA LEU A 8 1.38 4.20 35.59
C LEU A 8 2.07 5.56 35.67
N ARG A 9 3.39 5.53 35.87
CA ARG A 9 4.26 6.71 35.74
C ARG A 9 4.87 6.75 34.34
N ASP A 10 5.52 7.86 34.01
CA ASP A 10 6.28 7.98 32.76
C ASP A 10 7.34 6.88 32.64
N ASN A 11 7.45 6.24 31.47
CA ASN A 11 8.26 5.05 31.18
C ASN A 11 7.86 3.74 31.89
N ASP A 12 6.79 3.73 32.69
CA ASP A 12 6.30 2.48 33.27
C ASP A 12 5.35 1.75 32.32
N ILE A 13 5.45 0.42 32.34
CA ILE A 13 4.57 -0.52 31.66
C ILE A 13 4.09 -1.56 32.64
N ARG A 14 2.91 -2.15 32.39
CA ARG A 14 2.52 -3.38 33.08
C ARG A 14 2.99 -4.59 32.30
N VAL A 15 3.38 -5.65 32.99
CA VAL A 15 3.58 -6.97 32.38
C VAL A 15 2.76 -8.01 33.14
N LEU A 16 2.32 -9.02 32.40
CA LEU A 16 1.55 -10.16 32.86
C LEU A 16 2.49 -11.27 33.34
N TYR A 17 2.36 -11.68 34.59
CA TYR A 17 2.82 -12.98 35.05
C TYR A 17 1.74 -14.01 34.77
N LEU A 18 1.99 -14.92 33.84
CA LEU A 18 1.14 -16.05 33.55
C LEU A 18 1.60 -17.25 34.39
N ALA A 19 0.78 -17.68 35.34
CA ALA A 19 1.10 -18.79 36.23
C ALA A 19 1.13 -20.13 35.47
N PRO A 20 1.93 -21.12 35.90
CA PRO A 20 1.98 -22.43 35.26
C PRO A 20 0.69 -23.23 35.41
N GLY A 21 0.50 -24.21 34.53
CA GLY A 21 -0.62 -25.14 34.62
C GLY A 21 -0.82 -25.98 33.35
N LYS A 22 -1.57 -27.07 33.47
CA LYS A 22 -1.94 -27.96 32.37
C LYS A 22 -3.02 -27.34 31.50
N SER A 23 -3.25 -27.85 30.30
CA SER A 23 -4.25 -27.29 29.36
C SER A 23 -5.69 -27.27 29.90
N SER A 24 -6.04 -28.10 30.88
CA SER A 24 -7.34 -28.11 31.55
C SER A 24 -7.49 -27.08 32.66
N ASP A 25 -6.38 -26.58 33.21
CA ASP A 25 -6.40 -25.77 34.43
C ASP A 25 -6.88 -24.34 34.12
N PRO A 26 -7.60 -23.66 35.03
CA PRO A 26 -7.98 -22.26 34.84
C PRO A 26 -6.75 -21.36 34.59
N ILE A 27 -6.91 -20.31 33.78
CA ILE A 27 -5.85 -19.30 33.59
C ILE A 27 -5.82 -18.38 34.80
N ARG A 28 -4.65 -18.30 35.43
CA ARG A 28 -4.35 -17.40 36.56
C ARG A 28 -3.16 -16.53 36.20
N CYS A 29 -3.30 -15.24 36.43
CA CYS A 29 -2.28 -14.25 36.12
C CYS A 29 -2.12 -13.24 37.27
N GLY A 30 -1.05 -12.46 37.21
CA GLY A 30 -0.91 -11.22 37.96
C GLY A 30 -0.33 -10.11 37.08
N LEU A 31 -0.60 -8.86 37.41
CA LEU A 31 0.00 -7.70 36.74
C LEU A 31 1.02 -7.03 37.65
N ILE A 32 2.21 -6.77 37.11
CA ILE A 32 3.24 -5.99 37.79
C ILE A 32 3.67 -4.79 36.95
N THR A 33 4.07 -3.72 37.62
CA THR A 33 4.60 -2.53 36.97
C THR A 33 6.13 -2.62 36.86
N LEU A 34 6.66 -2.40 35.67
CA LEU A 34 8.08 -2.35 35.37
C LEU A 34 8.41 -1.04 34.64
N SER A 35 9.58 -0.47 34.91
CA SER A 35 10.07 0.69 34.18
C SER A 35 10.92 0.27 32.98
N LEU A 36 10.57 0.75 31.78
CA LEU A 36 11.36 0.53 30.54
C LEU A 36 12.78 1.10 30.64
N ALA A 37 13.01 2.08 31.51
CA ALA A 37 14.33 2.65 31.80
C ALA A 37 15.30 1.61 32.36
N ASN A 38 14.79 0.61 33.09
CA ASN A 38 15.59 -0.41 33.77
C ASN A 38 15.91 -1.64 32.90
N ASN A 39 15.59 -1.61 31.60
CA ASN A 39 15.74 -2.74 30.68
C ASN A 39 15.12 -4.06 31.22
N PRO A 40 13.81 -4.07 31.53
CA PRO A 40 13.16 -5.23 32.12
C PRO A 40 13.18 -6.45 31.19
N ARG A 41 13.10 -7.65 31.77
CA ARG A 41 13.04 -8.92 31.03
C ARG A 41 11.61 -9.40 30.92
N TYR A 42 11.08 -9.43 29.70
CA TYR A 42 9.74 -9.92 29.36
C TYR A 42 9.70 -10.31 27.88
N GLU A 43 8.70 -11.09 27.48
CA GLU A 43 8.35 -11.33 26.08
C GLU A 43 7.14 -10.47 25.70
N ALA A 44 7.01 -10.03 24.44
CA ALA A 44 5.81 -9.34 23.97
C ALA A 44 4.94 -10.30 23.14
N LEU A 45 3.63 -10.30 23.38
CA LEU A 45 2.68 -11.07 22.59
C LEU A 45 2.15 -10.25 21.43
N SER A 46 2.09 -10.86 20.25
CA SER A 46 1.52 -10.33 19.03
C SER A 46 0.47 -11.34 18.54
N TYR A 47 -0.81 -10.97 18.59
CA TYR A 47 -1.92 -11.88 18.28
C TYR A 47 -3.08 -11.11 17.65
N ALA A 48 -3.87 -11.76 16.79
CA ALA A 48 -5.04 -11.09 16.21
C ALA A 48 -6.14 -10.91 17.24
N TRP A 49 -6.73 -9.72 17.33
CA TRP A 49 -7.95 -9.49 18.11
C TRP A 49 -9.13 -10.19 17.41
N GLY A 50 -9.79 -11.12 18.10
CA GLY A 50 -10.85 -11.95 17.52
C GLY A 50 -12.08 -11.13 17.12
N VAL A 51 -12.75 -11.57 16.05
CA VAL A 51 -13.94 -10.92 15.46
C VAL A 51 -15.22 -11.21 16.24
N ILE A 52 -15.21 -12.26 17.07
CA ILE A 52 -16.37 -12.71 17.84
C ILE A 52 -16.32 -12.04 19.22
N ASP A 53 -17.46 -11.51 19.69
CA ASP A 53 -17.68 -11.07 21.06
C ASP A 53 -17.80 -12.26 22.04
N SER A 54 -16.96 -13.30 21.84
CA SER A 54 -16.82 -14.40 22.78
C SER A 54 -15.76 -14.02 23.82
N TYR A 55 -16.19 -14.06 25.07
CA TYR A 55 -15.36 -13.68 26.21
C TYR A 55 -15.24 -14.84 27.18
N ASN A 56 -14.03 -15.08 27.65
CA ASN A 56 -13.73 -16.01 28.73
C ASN A 56 -13.33 -15.25 29.99
N LEU A 57 -13.53 -15.89 31.15
CA LEU A 57 -13.14 -15.34 32.43
C LEU A 57 -11.81 -15.94 32.88
N ILE A 58 -10.86 -15.06 33.19
CA ILE A 58 -9.58 -15.44 33.82
C ILE A 58 -9.47 -14.80 35.20
N THR A 59 -8.53 -15.27 36.01
CA THR A 59 -8.24 -14.65 37.31
C THR A 59 -6.96 -13.83 37.22
N VAL A 60 -7.01 -12.52 37.47
CA VAL A 60 -5.86 -11.60 37.51
C VAL A 60 -5.77 -10.99 38.90
N ASP A 61 -4.67 -11.24 39.62
CA ASP A 61 -4.47 -10.80 41.01
C ASP A 61 -5.65 -11.17 41.95
N GLY A 62 -6.19 -12.37 41.75
CA GLY A 62 -7.35 -12.88 42.50
C GLY A 62 -8.70 -12.33 42.04
N CYS A 63 -8.72 -11.35 41.13
CA CYS A 63 -9.93 -10.73 40.60
C CYS A 63 -10.37 -11.39 39.28
N PRO A 64 -11.69 -11.63 39.07
CA PRO A 64 -12.19 -12.12 37.80
C PRO A 64 -12.13 -11.03 36.71
N MET A 65 -11.51 -11.33 35.57
CA MET A 65 -11.38 -10.42 34.43
C MET A 65 -11.83 -11.09 33.14
N ARG A 66 -12.60 -10.35 32.31
CA ARG A 66 -13.08 -10.83 31.01
C ARG A 66 -12.03 -10.53 29.94
N ILE A 67 -11.66 -11.53 29.17
CA ILE A 67 -10.81 -11.40 27.98
C ILE A 67 -11.47 -12.06 26.79
N ARG A 68 -11.10 -11.64 25.57
CA ARG A 68 -11.59 -12.28 24.34
C ARG A 68 -11.04 -13.72 24.24
N GLU A 69 -11.83 -14.61 23.64
CA GLU A 69 -11.53 -16.05 23.54
C GLU A 69 -10.17 -16.33 22.89
N ASN A 70 -9.86 -15.66 21.80
CA ASN A 70 -8.56 -15.74 21.10
C ASN A 70 -7.36 -15.45 22.02
N LEU A 71 -7.46 -14.48 22.94
CA LEU A 71 -6.39 -14.20 23.90
C LEU A 71 -6.31 -15.31 24.95
N GLU A 72 -7.44 -15.81 25.41
CA GLU A 72 -7.48 -16.92 26.37
C GLU A 72 -6.79 -18.16 25.79
N THR A 73 -7.14 -18.52 24.55
CA THR A 73 -6.54 -19.63 23.81
C THR A 73 -5.04 -19.42 23.61
N ALA A 74 -4.61 -18.19 23.28
CA ALA A 74 -3.19 -17.85 23.17
C ALA A 74 -2.46 -18.05 24.50
N LEU A 75 -2.96 -17.48 25.59
CA LEU A 75 -2.37 -17.63 26.93
C LEU A 75 -2.31 -19.10 27.35
N ARG A 76 -3.35 -19.88 27.07
CA ARG A 76 -3.41 -21.31 27.38
C ARG A 76 -2.34 -22.12 26.64
N HIS A 77 -2.11 -21.82 25.36
CA HIS A 77 -1.07 -22.47 24.57
C HIS A 77 0.34 -22.02 24.94
N LEU A 78 0.50 -20.76 25.32
CA LEU A 78 1.78 -20.15 25.66
C LEU A 78 2.21 -20.42 27.12
N ARG A 79 1.28 -20.80 28.00
CA ARG A 79 1.55 -21.17 29.39
C ARG A 79 2.50 -22.36 29.47
N TYR A 80 3.53 -22.25 30.32
CA TYR A 80 4.37 -23.39 30.65
C TYR A 80 3.73 -24.24 31.75
N GLU A 81 4.04 -25.53 31.78
CA GLU A 81 3.47 -26.44 32.80
C GLU A 81 4.07 -26.26 34.19
N GLN A 82 5.32 -25.78 34.28
CA GLN A 82 6.12 -25.85 35.52
C GLN A 82 6.76 -24.52 35.95
N ARG A 83 6.63 -23.46 35.15
CA ARG A 83 7.20 -22.14 35.48
C ARG A 83 6.31 -21.00 35.02
N ASP A 84 6.43 -19.86 35.67
CA ASP A 84 5.77 -18.65 35.23
C ASP A 84 6.32 -18.18 33.87
N ARG A 85 5.48 -17.49 33.10
CA ARG A 85 5.87 -16.80 31.88
C ARG A 85 5.54 -15.31 32.00
N ILE A 86 6.50 -14.44 31.67
CA ILE A 86 6.34 -12.99 31.76
C ILE A 86 6.07 -12.43 30.38
N LEU A 87 4.84 -11.95 30.16
CA LEU A 87 4.36 -11.47 28.87
C LEU A 87 3.91 -10.01 28.97
N TRP A 88 4.18 -9.21 27.96
CA TRP A 88 3.46 -7.98 27.70
C TRP A 88 2.34 -8.28 26.69
N VAL A 89 1.09 -7.95 27.05
CA VAL A 89 -0.11 -8.19 26.25
C VAL A 89 -0.91 -6.90 26.26
N ASP A 90 -1.00 -6.20 25.14
CA ASP A 90 -1.72 -4.93 24.97
C ASP A 90 -3.10 -4.88 25.65
N ALA A 91 -3.94 -5.89 25.41
CA ALA A 91 -5.31 -5.96 25.92
C ALA A 91 -5.42 -6.11 27.45
N LEU A 92 -4.35 -6.50 28.14
CA LEU A 92 -4.31 -6.69 29.60
C LEU A 92 -3.41 -5.66 30.29
N CYS A 93 -2.28 -5.35 29.67
CA CYS A 93 -1.24 -4.49 30.23
C CYS A 93 -1.57 -3.00 30.09
N ILE A 94 -2.42 -2.63 29.13
CA ILE A 94 -2.95 -1.28 28.95
C ILE A 94 -4.39 -1.24 29.46
N ASN A 95 -4.74 -0.21 30.22
CA ASN A 95 -6.13 0.06 30.57
C ASN A 95 -6.87 0.59 29.33
N GLN A 96 -7.58 -0.30 28.65
CA GLN A 96 -8.30 0.01 27.41
C GLN A 96 -9.49 0.97 27.61
N GLU A 97 -9.91 1.21 28.86
CA GLU A 97 -11.00 2.12 29.22
C GLU A 97 -10.52 3.54 29.56
N ASP A 98 -9.20 3.77 29.59
CA ASP A 98 -8.58 5.07 29.87
C ASP A 98 -7.80 5.55 28.62
N ASP A 99 -8.39 6.49 27.87
CA ASP A 99 -7.80 7.02 26.64
C ASP A 99 -6.48 7.78 26.88
N GLU A 100 -6.28 8.40 28.05
CA GLU A 100 -5.01 9.07 28.39
C GLU A 100 -3.91 8.03 28.57
N GLU A 101 -4.18 6.98 29.34
CA GLU A 101 -3.25 5.87 29.51
C GLU A 101 -2.99 5.14 28.18
N ARG A 102 -4.04 4.85 27.41
CA ARG A 102 -3.93 4.19 26.10
C ARG A 102 -3.04 5.00 25.16
N SER A 103 -3.25 6.31 25.06
CA SER A 103 -2.43 7.21 24.24
C SER A 103 -0.96 7.17 24.67
N GLN A 104 -0.70 7.26 25.97
CA GLN A 104 0.65 7.18 26.52
C GLN A 104 1.31 5.82 26.22
N GLN A 105 0.64 4.70 26.50
CA GLN A 105 1.21 3.37 26.31
C GLN A 105 1.41 3.03 24.82
N VAL A 106 0.52 3.50 23.94
CA VAL A 106 0.68 3.38 22.49
C VAL A 106 1.92 4.15 22.00
N SER A 107 2.18 5.34 22.56
CA SER A 107 3.42 6.07 22.28
C SER A 107 4.69 5.30 22.68
N TYR A 108 4.59 4.38 23.66
CA TYR A 108 5.69 3.51 24.07
C TYR A 108 5.77 2.18 23.31
N MET A 109 4.82 1.82 22.46
CA MET A 109 4.82 0.50 21.81
C MET A 109 6.11 0.20 21.04
N SER A 110 6.73 1.20 20.41
CA SER A 110 8.01 1.02 19.73
C SER A 110 9.12 0.61 20.71
N LEU A 111 9.15 1.26 21.87
CA LEU A 111 10.10 0.95 22.93
C LEU A 111 9.81 -0.42 23.57
N ILE A 112 8.53 -0.77 23.74
CA ILE A 112 8.10 -2.04 24.32
C ILE A 112 8.53 -3.22 23.45
N TYR A 113 8.23 -3.20 22.14
CA TYR A 113 8.61 -4.30 21.25
C TYR A 113 10.12 -4.36 21.02
N SER A 114 10.80 -3.21 20.97
CA SER A 114 12.27 -3.15 20.81
C SER A 114 13.05 -3.53 22.07
N LYS A 115 12.47 -3.45 23.27
CA LYS A 115 13.10 -3.90 24.54
C LYS A 115 12.73 -5.31 24.95
N ALA A 116 11.65 -5.88 24.42
CA ALA A 116 11.26 -7.26 24.70
C ALA A 116 12.40 -8.24 24.35
N MET A 117 12.57 -9.28 25.18
CA MET A 117 13.55 -10.34 24.91
C MET A 117 13.19 -11.11 23.64
N SER A 118 11.89 -11.34 23.45
CA SER A 118 11.32 -11.98 22.27
C SER A 118 9.93 -11.41 22.02
N THR A 119 9.54 -11.32 20.75
CA THR A 119 8.15 -11.13 20.35
C THR A 119 7.61 -12.47 19.89
N VAL A 120 6.48 -12.87 20.45
CA VAL A 120 5.80 -14.13 20.16
C VAL A 120 4.59 -13.81 19.30
N ILE A 121 4.64 -14.20 18.03
CA ILE A 121 3.49 -14.14 17.13
C ILE A 121 2.65 -15.38 17.38
N TYR A 122 1.42 -15.20 17.86
CA TYR A 122 0.47 -16.30 17.99
C TYR A 122 -0.58 -16.21 16.89
N LEU A 123 -0.57 -17.19 16.00
CA LEU A 123 -1.47 -17.22 14.83
C LEU A 123 -2.85 -17.78 15.16
N GLY A 124 -2.90 -18.82 15.99
CA GLY A 124 -4.13 -19.55 16.33
C GLY A 124 -3.87 -21.03 16.61
N ASP A 125 -4.95 -21.82 16.55
CA ASP A 125 -4.88 -23.27 16.69
C ASP A 125 -4.31 -23.95 15.44
N ARG A 126 -3.65 -25.09 15.66
CA ARG A 126 -3.13 -25.92 14.57
C ARG A 126 -4.20 -26.87 14.03
N ASP A 127 -4.19 -27.03 12.73
CA ASP A 127 -4.81 -28.12 11.98
C ASP A 127 -3.76 -28.90 11.17
N SER A 128 -4.18 -29.98 10.50
CA SER A 128 -3.28 -30.80 9.69
C SER A 128 -2.58 -30.03 8.57
N ASP A 129 -3.19 -28.96 8.06
CA ASP A 129 -2.62 -28.16 6.99
C ASP A 129 -1.57 -27.19 7.55
N THR A 130 -1.85 -26.54 8.68
CA THR A 130 -0.83 -25.71 9.36
C THR A 130 0.38 -26.51 9.82
N ASP A 131 0.22 -27.78 10.25
CA ASP A 131 1.36 -28.64 10.59
C ASP A 131 2.24 -28.89 9.37
N ARG A 132 1.63 -29.23 8.22
CA ARG A 132 2.34 -29.39 6.94
C ARG A 132 3.02 -28.10 6.49
N ALA A 133 2.44 -26.94 6.81
CA ALA A 133 3.01 -25.63 6.47
C ALA A 133 4.26 -25.33 7.28
N PHE A 134 4.24 -25.66 8.57
CA PHE A 134 5.41 -25.54 9.43
C PHE A 134 6.53 -26.49 8.97
N ASP A 135 6.18 -27.74 8.62
CA ASP A 135 7.13 -28.70 8.04
C ASP A 135 7.74 -28.16 6.73
N ALA A 136 6.91 -27.62 5.83
CA ALA A 136 7.38 -27.04 4.56
C ALA A 136 8.34 -25.86 4.80
N LEU A 137 8.03 -24.96 5.74
CA LEU A 137 8.91 -23.85 6.09
C LEU A 137 10.25 -24.34 6.66
N GLU A 138 10.24 -25.31 7.56
CA GLU A 138 11.48 -25.91 8.09
C GLU A 138 12.34 -26.51 6.97
N MET A 139 11.73 -27.18 5.99
CA MET A 139 12.44 -27.78 4.88
C MET A 139 13.00 -26.75 3.90
N PHE A 140 12.20 -25.75 3.51
CA PHE A 140 12.69 -24.66 2.66
C PHE A 140 13.80 -23.86 3.36
N SER A 141 13.79 -23.75 4.69
CA SER A 141 14.88 -23.11 5.42
C SER A 141 16.23 -23.83 5.26
N GLN A 142 16.19 -25.13 4.93
CA GLN A 142 17.36 -25.97 4.64
C GLN A 142 17.72 -26.01 3.15
N ASP A 143 17.15 -25.11 2.34
CA ASP A 143 17.29 -25.04 0.87
C ASP A 143 16.86 -26.31 0.12
N ARG A 144 15.97 -27.14 0.72
CA ARG A 144 15.42 -28.36 0.09
C ARG A 144 14.58 -28.00 -1.15
N HIS A 145 14.63 -28.84 -2.18
CA HIS A 145 13.86 -28.65 -3.39
C HIS A 145 12.40 -29.16 -3.23
N LEU A 146 11.50 -28.64 -4.07
CA LEU A 146 10.08 -29.02 -4.07
C LEU A 146 9.84 -30.55 -4.10
N PRO A 147 10.52 -31.36 -4.94
CA PRO A 147 10.34 -32.82 -4.98
C PRO A 147 10.74 -33.55 -3.69
N ASP A 148 11.56 -32.93 -2.83
CA ASP A 148 12.04 -33.55 -1.60
C ASP A 148 11.03 -33.44 -0.45
N LEU A 149 9.97 -32.65 -0.62
CA LEU A 149 8.95 -32.41 0.39
C LEU A 149 8.06 -33.66 0.54
N PRO A 150 7.76 -34.13 1.78
CA PRO A 150 6.89 -35.29 2.02
C PRO A 150 5.51 -35.16 1.39
N ILE A 151 5.05 -33.91 1.26
CA ILE A 151 3.78 -33.55 0.64
C ILE A 151 3.73 -33.93 -0.85
N TRP A 152 4.88 -34.18 -1.49
CA TRP A 152 5.02 -34.67 -2.86
C TRP A 152 5.16 -36.19 -2.97
N LYS A 153 5.24 -36.91 -1.84
CA LYS A 153 5.41 -38.38 -1.78
C LYS A 153 4.15 -39.13 -1.34
N ALA A 154 2.95 -38.62 -1.66
CA ALA A 154 1.70 -39.33 -1.40
C ALA A 154 1.26 -40.13 -2.64
N ASP A 155 0.81 -41.37 -2.47
CA ASP A 155 0.52 -42.36 -3.52
C ASP A 155 -0.82 -42.15 -4.29
N ASP A 156 -1.36 -40.92 -4.36
CA ASP A 156 -2.69 -40.63 -4.93
C ASP A 156 -2.64 -39.59 -6.08
N PRO A 157 -2.57 -40.02 -7.36
CA PRO A 157 -2.36 -39.16 -8.53
C PRO A 157 -3.39 -38.04 -8.75
N GLY A 158 -4.53 -38.03 -8.02
CA GLY A 158 -5.56 -37.00 -8.11
C GLY A 158 -5.59 -35.98 -6.96
N ARG A 159 -4.79 -36.16 -5.90
CA ARG A 159 -4.74 -35.28 -4.71
C ARG A 159 -3.40 -34.57 -4.48
N ILE A 160 -2.35 -34.99 -5.19
CA ILE A 160 -0.96 -34.47 -5.06
C ILE A 160 -0.80 -33.04 -5.63
N GLU A 161 -1.85 -32.50 -6.24
CA GLU A 161 -1.91 -31.16 -6.80
C GLU A 161 -1.61 -30.07 -5.73
N TRP A 162 -0.42 -29.46 -5.77
CA TRP A 162 -0.10 -28.11 -5.24
C TRP A 162 0.14 -27.89 -3.76
N ALA A 163 0.23 -28.94 -2.96
CA ALA A 163 0.10 -28.79 -1.52
C ALA A 163 1.17 -27.88 -0.87
N GLY A 164 2.46 -27.85 -1.25
CA GLY A 164 3.48 -27.03 -0.54
C GLY A 164 3.23 -25.51 -0.50
N VAL A 165 2.92 -24.88 -1.64
CA VAL A 165 2.67 -23.43 -1.71
C VAL A 165 1.28 -23.08 -1.16
N LEU A 166 0.26 -23.89 -1.45
CA LEU A 166 -1.10 -23.73 -0.92
C LEU A 166 -1.17 -23.90 0.60
N VAL A 167 -0.34 -24.79 1.13
CA VAL A 167 -0.27 -25.06 2.56
C VAL A 167 0.36 -23.88 3.31
N ILE A 168 1.34 -23.16 2.73
CA ILE A 168 1.82 -21.89 3.32
C ILE A 168 0.75 -20.80 3.26
N GLU A 169 -0.07 -20.76 2.19
CA GLU A 169 -1.22 -19.84 2.16
C GLU A 169 -2.18 -20.07 3.34
N ARG A 170 -2.32 -21.31 3.84
CA ARG A 170 -3.13 -21.58 5.04
C ARG A 170 -2.67 -20.76 6.24
N ILE A 171 -1.35 -20.59 6.44
CA ILE A 171 -0.80 -19.73 7.50
C ILE A 171 -1.14 -18.27 7.23
N LEU A 172 -1.12 -17.85 5.97
CA LEU A 172 -1.40 -16.46 5.58
C LEU A 172 -2.87 -16.06 5.68
N LEU A 173 -3.78 -17.04 5.83
CA LEU A 173 -5.20 -16.80 6.07
C LEU A 173 -5.54 -16.50 7.54
N PHE A 174 -4.57 -16.58 8.46
CA PHE A 174 -4.81 -16.19 9.84
C PHE A 174 -5.07 -14.67 9.94
N PRO A 175 -6.06 -14.21 10.73
CA PRO A 175 -6.40 -12.79 10.85
C PRO A 175 -5.24 -11.91 11.33
N TRP A 176 -4.21 -12.51 11.94
CA TRP A 176 -3.01 -11.82 12.38
C TRP A 176 -2.35 -11.04 11.24
N TRP A 177 -2.27 -11.61 10.03
CA TRP A 177 -1.64 -10.98 8.87
C TRP A 177 -2.38 -9.74 8.36
N GLY A 178 -3.66 -9.59 8.72
CA GLY A 178 -4.44 -8.42 8.33
C GLY A 178 -4.04 -7.15 9.07
N ARG A 179 -3.59 -7.25 10.31
CA ARG A 179 -3.47 -6.11 11.25
C ARG A 179 -2.34 -5.14 10.89
N THR A 180 -2.58 -3.83 11.07
CA THR A 180 -1.57 -2.79 10.85
C THR A 180 -0.46 -2.79 11.92
N TRP A 181 -0.80 -3.12 13.17
CA TRP A 181 0.17 -3.14 14.27
C TRP A 181 1.31 -4.14 14.06
N ILE A 182 1.07 -5.24 13.34
CA ILE A 182 2.09 -6.28 13.13
C ILE A 182 3.35 -5.74 12.43
N ILE A 183 3.21 -4.66 11.65
CA ILE A 183 4.36 -4.06 10.96
C ILE A 183 5.39 -3.60 11.98
N GLN A 184 4.95 -2.86 13.00
CA GLN A 184 5.82 -2.38 14.08
C GLN A 184 6.29 -3.51 14.98
N GLU A 185 5.40 -4.43 15.34
CA GLU A 185 5.68 -5.57 16.22
C GLU A 185 6.77 -6.48 15.63
N VAL A 186 6.70 -6.77 14.32
CA VAL A 186 7.68 -7.58 13.60
C VAL A 186 8.96 -6.80 13.35
N ALA A 187 8.87 -5.54 12.94
CA ALA A 187 10.05 -4.78 12.51
C ALA A 187 10.98 -4.45 13.69
N LEU A 188 10.44 -4.26 14.90
CA LEU A 188 11.21 -3.86 16.09
C LEU A 188 11.67 -5.02 16.97
N ALA A 189 11.12 -6.23 16.80
CA ALA A 189 11.44 -7.36 17.66
C ALA A 189 12.94 -7.71 17.64
N ARG A 190 13.55 -8.00 18.79
CA ARG A 190 14.95 -8.50 18.82
C ARG A 190 15.04 -9.95 18.36
N ASN A 191 14.17 -10.79 18.93
CA ASN A 191 13.97 -12.17 18.54
C ASN A 191 12.48 -12.35 18.23
N LEU A 192 12.16 -13.01 17.13
CA LEU A 192 10.78 -13.16 16.67
C LEU A 192 10.47 -14.64 16.50
N VAL A 193 9.39 -15.11 17.14
CA VAL A 193 8.99 -16.51 17.14
C VAL A 193 7.53 -16.60 16.70
N MET A 194 7.28 -17.33 15.62
CA MET A 194 5.94 -17.60 15.10
C MET A 194 5.41 -18.90 15.68
N VAL A 195 4.23 -18.85 16.30
CA VAL A 195 3.60 -19.95 17.04
C VAL A 195 2.21 -20.24 16.46
N CYS A 196 1.93 -21.52 16.23
CA CYS A 196 0.62 -22.05 15.87
C CYS A 196 0.33 -23.30 16.71
N GLY A 197 -0.66 -23.23 17.60
CA GLY A 197 -0.88 -24.24 18.65
C GLY A 197 0.38 -24.48 19.49
N LYS A 198 0.96 -25.69 19.35
CA LYS A 198 2.21 -26.10 20.04
C LYS A 198 3.46 -26.08 19.14
N ARG A 199 3.32 -25.78 17.84
CA ARG A 199 4.46 -25.64 16.92
C ARG A 199 4.99 -24.22 16.99
N SER A 200 6.30 -24.07 16.83
CA SER A 200 6.96 -22.76 16.82
C SER A 200 8.13 -22.72 15.86
N LEU A 201 8.27 -21.64 15.09
CA LEU A 201 9.41 -21.38 14.23
C LEU A 201 10.06 -20.05 14.60
N ASN A 202 11.39 -20.03 14.63
CA ASN A 202 12.12 -18.77 14.73
C ASN A 202 12.06 -18.06 13.38
N TRP A 203 11.77 -16.76 13.40
CA TRP A 203 11.60 -15.98 12.18
C TRP A 203 12.89 -15.84 11.38
N ASP A 204 13.97 -15.45 12.06
CA ASP A 204 15.23 -15.11 11.42
C ASP A 204 15.99 -16.37 10.99
N SER A 205 15.92 -17.47 11.75
CA SER A 205 16.63 -18.71 11.44
C SER A 205 15.83 -19.71 10.59
N VAL A 206 14.50 -19.58 10.49
CA VAL A 206 13.66 -20.53 9.71
C VAL A 206 12.79 -19.81 8.68
N VAL A 207 11.86 -18.96 9.11
CA VAL A 207 10.84 -18.35 8.23
C VAL A 207 11.49 -17.54 7.11
N THR A 208 12.49 -16.74 7.46
CA THR A 208 13.18 -15.86 6.53
C THR A 208 13.97 -16.62 5.46
N PRO A 209 14.88 -17.56 5.80
CA PRO A 209 15.51 -18.44 4.82
C PRO A 209 14.50 -19.21 3.96
N ALA A 210 13.41 -19.70 4.56
CA ALA A 210 12.39 -20.46 3.86
C ALA A 210 11.70 -19.65 2.76
N VAL A 211 11.28 -18.42 3.06
CA VAL A 211 10.64 -17.50 2.10
C VAL A 211 11.59 -17.19 0.94
N HIS A 212 12.87 -16.94 1.22
CA HIS A 212 13.86 -16.71 0.16
C HIS A 212 14.10 -17.94 -0.71
N SER A 213 14.30 -19.10 -0.08
CA SER A 213 14.56 -20.36 -0.78
C SER A 213 13.37 -20.74 -1.65
N MET A 214 12.15 -20.58 -1.16
CA MET A 214 10.94 -20.86 -1.95
C MET A 214 10.85 -19.97 -3.19
N VAL A 215 11.11 -18.66 -3.08
CA VAL A 215 11.13 -17.73 -4.24
C VAL A 215 12.20 -18.15 -5.25
N LYS A 216 13.42 -18.42 -4.76
CA LYS A 216 14.54 -18.88 -5.57
C LYS A 216 14.15 -20.14 -6.34
N HIS A 217 13.69 -21.18 -5.65
CA HIS A 217 13.37 -22.47 -6.25
C HIS A 217 12.23 -22.39 -7.27
N VAL A 218 11.18 -21.62 -6.97
CA VAL A 218 10.06 -21.45 -7.90
C VAL A 218 10.43 -20.62 -9.13
N ASN A 219 11.40 -19.70 -9.01
CA ASN A 219 11.88 -18.90 -10.15
C ASN A 219 13.12 -19.50 -10.85
N SER A 220 13.61 -20.67 -10.44
CA SER A 220 14.83 -21.27 -11.03
C SER A 220 14.73 -22.79 -11.19
N CYS A 221 15.34 -23.57 -10.31
CA CYS A 221 15.64 -24.98 -10.53
C CYS A 221 14.45 -25.94 -10.34
N CYS A 222 13.35 -25.52 -9.69
CA CYS A 222 12.18 -26.37 -9.49
C CYS A 222 11.04 -26.11 -10.50
N MET A 223 11.27 -25.23 -11.48
CA MET A 223 10.34 -24.88 -12.56
C MET A 223 9.78 -26.11 -13.31
N GLY A 224 10.65 -27.08 -13.63
CA GLY A 224 10.29 -28.28 -14.39
C GLY A 224 9.71 -29.42 -13.54
N CYS A 225 9.67 -29.25 -12.22
CA CYS A 225 9.14 -30.27 -11.31
C CYS A 225 7.61 -30.24 -11.21
N VAL A 226 6.95 -29.29 -11.89
CA VAL A 226 5.50 -29.17 -11.88
C VAL A 226 4.93 -28.91 -13.26
N ALA A 227 3.70 -29.36 -13.50
CA ALA A 227 3.03 -29.14 -14.77
C ALA A 227 2.94 -27.63 -15.12
N GLN A 228 2.93 -27.30 -16.41
CA GLN A 228 3.07 -25.92 -16.87
C GLN A 228 1.90 -25.00 -16.46
N LYS A 229 0.64 -25.49 -16.53
CA LYS A 229 -0.59 -24.75 -16.11
C LYS A 229 -0.61 -24.32 -14.65
N ASP A 230 0.33 -24.88 -13.93
CA ASP A 230 0.19 -25.32 -12.58
C ASP A 230 1.30 -24.52 -11.86
N TYR A 231 2.50 -24.52 -12.44
CA TYR A 231 3.51 -23.47 -12.29
C TYR A 231 2.92 -22.05 -12.45
N GLN A 232 2.12 -21.81 -13.50
CA GLN A 232 1.51 -20.50 -13.73
C GLN A 232 0.58 -20.08 -12.56
N ARG A 233 -0.09 -21.04 -11.93
CA ARG A 233 -0.96 -20.81 -10.77
C ARG A 233 -0.14 -20.51 -9.51
N ALA A 234 0.95 -21.24 -9.27
CA ALA A 234 1.85 -20.96 -8.14
C ALA A 234 2.62 -19.66 -8.29
N ASN A 235 3.15 -19.34 -9.48
CA ASN A 235 3.82 -18.07 -9.73
C ASN A 235 2.85 -16.89 -9.50
N ARG A 236 1.59 -17.01 -9.94
CA ARG A 236 0.55 -16.01 -9.64
C ARG A 236 0.28 -15.86 -8.14
N ARG A 237 0.34 -16.95 -7.37
CA ARG A 237 0.06 -16.97 -5.92
C ARG A 237 1.26 -16.57 -5.04
N LEU A 238 2.49 -16.85 -5.44
CA LEU A 238 3.69 -16.28 -4.82
C LEU A 238 3.79 -14.77 -5.12
N LYS A 239 3.17 -14.32 -6.20
CA LYS A 239 2.92 -12.90 -6.46
C LYS A 239 1.65 -12.38 -5.75
N SER A 240 1.02 -13.15 -4.86
CA SER A 240 -0.14 -12.67 -4.10
C SER A 240 0.26 -11.59 -3.08
N PRO A 241 -0.66 -10.67 -2.74
CA PRO A 241 -0.41 -9.64 -1.72
C PRO A 241 0.00 -10.21 -0.36
N LEU A 242 -0.53 -11.39 0.01
CA LEU A 242 -0.23 -12.03 1.29
C LEU A 242 1.20 -12.56 1.35
N TYR A 243 1.71 -13.14 0.27
CA TYR A 243 3.11 -13.57 0.23
C TYR A 243 4.08 -12.40 0.18
N GLN A 244 3.72 -11.36 -0.59
CA GLN A 244 4.46 -10.10 -0.61
C GLN A 244 4.51 -9.45 0.78
N LEU A 245 3.47 -9.61 1.61
CA LEU A 245 3.49 -9.11 2.99
C LEU A 245 4.60 -9.75 3.83
N MET A 246 4.80 -11.07 3.76
CA MET A 246 5.91 -11.73 4.48
C MET A 246 7.26 -11.16 4.07
N GLN A 247 7.48 -10.97 2.76
CA GLN A 247 8.70 -10.36 2.23
C GLN A 247 8.86 -8.90 2.65
N ASN A 248 7.77 -8.13 2.61
CA ASN A 248 7.76 -6.72 3.00
C ASN A 248 8.06 -6.55 4.49
N LEU A 249 7.53 -7.44 5.34
CA LEU A 249 7.79 -7.49 6.78
C LEU A 249 9.25 -7.81 7.10
N ASP A 250 9.83 -8.79 6.40
CA ASP A 250 11.25 -9.10 6.53
C ASP A 250 12.14 -7.95 5.98
N THR A 251 11.74 -7.33 4.87
CA THR A 251 12.45 -6.19 4.27
C THR A 251 12.51 -5.00 5.23
N ILE A 252 11.37 -4.59 5.82
CA ILE A 252 11.33 -3.49 6.78
C ILE A 252 12.13 -3.81 8.04
N ARG A 253 12.00 -5.03 8.58
CA ARG A 253 12.76 -5.49 9.74
C ARG A 253 14.26 -5.34 9.52
N ARG A 254 14.77 -5.82 8.39
CA ARG A 254 16.20 -5.68 8.04
C ARG A 254 16.61 -4.23 7.81
N SER A 255 15.75 -3.43 7.18
CA SER A 255 16.03 -2.00 6.94
C SER A 255 16.19 -1.26 8.27
N ILE A 256 15.31 -1.49 9.24
CA ILE A 256 15.42 -0.91 10.59
C ILE A 256 16.65 -1.41 11.33
N GLN A 257 16.92 -2.72 11.31
CA GLN A 257 18.12 -3.30 11.95
C GLN A 257 19.43 -2.75 11.38
N ARG A 258 19.44 -2.34 10.11
CA ARG A 258 20.59 -1.68 9.44
C ARG A 258 20.64 -0.17 9.66
N GLY A 259 19.70 0.41 10.42
CA GLY A 259 19.62 1.85 10.66
C GLY A 259 19.09 2.66 9.47
N SER A 260 18.38 2.02 8.53
CA SER A 260 17.81 2.65 7.33
C SER A 260 16.28 2.61 7.37
N ALA A 261 15.70 3.16 8.44
CA ALA A 261 14.25 3.19 8.60
C ALA A 261 13.59 4.08 7.51
N PRO A 262 12.48 3.63 6.89
CA PRO A 262 11.83 4.38 5.82
C PRO A 262 11.08 5.61 6.34
N ALA A 263 10.80 6.51 5.40
CA ALA A 263 9.90 7.63 5.57
C ALA A 263 8.48 7.22 5.98
N LEU A 264 7.80 8.02 6.81
CA LEU A 264 6.40 7.81 7.17
C LEU A 264 5.48 7.74 5.94
N LEU A 265 5.70 8.61 4.93
CA LEU A 265 4.91 8.57 3.70
C LEU A 265 5.04 7.22 2.97
N GLN A 266 6.23 6.63 2.97
CA GLN A 266 6.47 5.33 2.33
C GLN A 266 5.78 4.19 3.10
N LEU A 267 5.78 4.26 4.43
CA LEU A 267 5.09 3.30 5.28
C LEU A 267 3.56 3.37 5.06
N LEU A 268 3.00 4.59 5.07
CA LEU A 268 1.58 4.83 4.81
C LEU A 268 1.14 4.33 3.43
N LYS A 269 2.04 4.38 2.44
CA LYS A 269 1.81 3.80 1.11
C LYS A 269 1.86 2.28 1.12
N ASN A 270 2.93 1.70 1.68
CA ASN A 270 3.20 0.26 1.60
C ASN A 270 2.26 -0.60 2.44
N TYR A 271 1.69 -0.04 3.50
CA TYR A 271 0.87 -0.77 4.47
C TYR A 271 -0.57 -0.25 4.57
N ARG A 272 -1.02 0.54 3.58
CA ARG A 272 -2.37 1.12 3.53
C ARG A 272 -3.49 0.08 3.61
N ASP A 273 -3.23 -1.09 3.01
CA ASP A 273 -4.14 -2.23 2.92
C ASP A 273 -4.21 -3.08 4.19
N ARG A 274 -3.46 -2.72 5.24
CA ARG A 274 -3.54 -3.39 6.55
C ARG A 274 -4.74 -2.88 7.34
N GLU A 275 -5.45 -3.79 7.98
CA GLU A 275 -6.65 -3.54 8.78
C GLU A 275 -6.33 -2.84 10.11
N ALA A 276 -7.22 -1.96 10.53
CA ALA A 276 -7.16 -1.25 11.79
C ALA A 276 -8.60 -1.14 12.34
N THR A 277 -8.81 -1.56 13.58
CA THR A 277 -10.11 -1.42 14.26
C THR A 277 -10.39 0.05 14.57
N ASP A 278 -9.38 0.76 15.08
CA ASP A 278 -9.41 2.21 15.26
C ASP A 278 -8.78 2.88 14.04
N PRO A 279 -9.49 3.78 13.33
CA PRO A 279 -8.94 4.46 12.16
C PRO A 279 -7.59 5.16 12.40
N ARG A 280 -7.36 5.68 13.61
CA ARG A 280 -6.12 6.40 13.96
C ARG A 280 -4.89 5.52 13.89
N ASP A 281 -5.06 4.22 14.10
CA ASP A 281 -3.97 3.23 14.09
C ASP A 281 -3.35 3.07 12.70
N LYS A 282 -4.06 3.46 11.63
CA LYS A 282 -3.48 3.54 10.27
C LYS A 282 -2.25 4.46 10.22
N VAL A 283 -2.18 5.45 11.11
CA VAL A 283 -1.03 6.35 11.26
C VAL A 283 -0.18 5.93 12.46
N TYR A 284 -0.80 5.75 13.64
CA TYR A 284 -0.05 5.55 14.89
C TYR A 284 0.81 4.29 14.90
N ALA A 285 0.37 3.21 14.26
CA ALA A 285 1.15 1.96 14.15
C ALA A 285 2.44 2.10 13.32
N LEU A 286 2.58 3.18 12.55
CA LEU A 286 3.73 3.38 11.66
C LEU A 286 4.70 4.43 12.20
N LEU A 287 4.28 5.29 13.14
CA LEU A 287 5.12 6.33 13.73
C LEU A 287 6.36 5.74 14.41
N GLY A 288 6.20 4.63 15.12
CA GLY A 288 7.27 3.98 15.89
C GLY A 288 8.40 3.37 15.06
N ILE A 289 8.22 3.28 13.73
CA ILE A 289 9.17 2.69 12.78
C ILE A 289 9.57 3.64 11.64
N ALA A 290 9.03 4.86 11.65
CA ALA A 290 9.35 5.88 10.66
C ALA A 290 10.68 6.56 11.01
N GLY A 291 11.63 6.56 10.06
CA GLY A 291 12.97 7.12 10.25
C GLY A 291 13.00 8.65 10.35
N ASP A 292 11.93 9.29 9.91
CA ASP A 292 11.71 10.74 9.87
C ASP A 292 10.72 11.21 10.96
N VAL A 293 10.33 10.34 11.91
CA VAL A 293 9.30 10.65 12.90
C VAL A 293 9.62 11.87 13.76
N SER A 294 10.90 12.10 14.06
CA SER A 294 11.37 13.25 14.84
C SER A 294 11.13 14.60 14.16
N LEU A 295 10.82 14.58 12.86
CA LEU A 295 10.46 15.77 12.10
C LEU A 295 8.98 16.13 12.22
N TYR A 296 8.16 15.23 12.80
CA TYR A 296 6.72 15.41 12.92
C TYR A 296 6.31 15.67 14.36
N ALA A 297 5.39 16.61 14.54
CA ALA A 297 4.69 16.82 15.81
C ALA A 297 3.40 15.97 15.87
N ILE A 298 3.50 14.66 15.58
CA ILE A 298 2.38 13.73 15.63
C ILE A 298 2.63 12.75 16.77
N ILE A 299 1.79 12.82 17.80
CA ILE A 299 1.84 11.94 18.98
C ILE A 299 0.51 11.19 19.04
N PRO A 300 0.50 9.88 19.38
CA PRO A 300 -0.73 9.15 19.61
C PRO A 300 -1.61 9.82 20.66
N ASP A 301 -2.85 10.13 20.29
CA ASP A 301 -3.87 10.71 21.16
C ASP A 301 -5.26 10.22 20.74
N TYR A 302 -5.82 9.30 21.53
CA TYR A 302 -7.14 8.70 21.29
C TYR A 302 -8.31 9.59 21.75
N GLN A 303 -8.05 10.77 22.31
CA GLN A 303 -9.09 11.77 22.58
C GLN A 303 -9.39 12.63 21.35
N ILE A 304 -8.47 12.65 20.37
CA ILE A 304 -8.63 13.40 19.12
C ILE A 304 -9.39 12.56 18.09
N PRO A 305 -10.39 13.14 17.37
CA PRO A 305 -11.05 12.47 16.25
C PRO A 305 -10.07 12.09 15.14
N PHE A 306 -10.30 10.96 14.47
CA PHE A 306 -9.36 10.46 13.45
C PHE A 306 -9.17 11.44 12.28
N GLU A 307 -10.18 12.25 11.98
CA GLU A 307 -10.16 13.26 10.93
C GLU A 307 -9.07 14.31 11.19
N GLU A 308 -8.93 14.75 12.44
CA GLU A 308 -7.88 15.70 12.82
C GLU A 308 -6.49 15.06 12.78
N VAL A 309 -6.37 13.78 13.18
CA VAL A 309 -5.12 13.02 13.04
C VAL A 309 -4.71 12.93 11.57
N TYR A 310 -5.67 12.65 10.68
CA TYR A 310 -5.41 12.52 9.26
C TYR A 310 -5.02 13.86 8.61
N LYS A 311 -5.76 14.94 8.91
CA LYS A 311 -5.46 16.31 8.45
C LYS A 311 -4.09 16.78 8.93
N ALA A 312 -3.79 16.56 10.21
CA ALA A 312 -2.49 16.89 10.79
C ALA A 312 -1.37 16.11 10.10
N THR A 313 -1.55 14.81 9.88
CA THR A 313 -0.58 13.94 9.21
C THR A 313 -0.32 14.40 7.78
N ALA A 314 -1.37 14.63 6.98
CA ALA A 314 -1.24 15.10 5.61
C ALA A 314 -0.51 16.46 5.55
N LEU A 315 -0.86 17.40 6.42
CA LEU A 315 -0.22 18.70 6.48
C LEU A 315 1.28 18.59 6.84
N GLN A 316 1.62 17.79 7.86
CA GLN A 316 3.00 17.59 8.29
C GLN A 316 3.84 16.98 7.17
N LEU A 317 3.31 15.99 6.45
CA LEU A 317 3.96 15.41 5.27
C LEU A 317 4.21 16.47 4.19
N ILE A 318 3.22 17.33 3.90
CA ILE A 318 3.37 18.41 2.91
C ILE A 318 4.47 19.39 3.32
N LEU A 319 4.46 19.84 4.57
CA LEU A 319 5.41 20.83 5.08
C LEU A 319 6.84 20.28 5.14
N MET A 320 7.00 19.05 5.61
CA MET A 320 8.32 18.42 5.78
C MET A 320 8.96 18.05 4.46
N TYR A 321 8.21 17.43 3.56
CA TYR A 321 8.72 17.03 2.25
C TYR A 321 8.74 18.18 1.23
N ARG A 322 8.11 19.31 1.57
CA ARG A 322 7.83 20.40 0.61
C ARG A 322 7.26 19.84 -0.68
N SER A 323 6.29 18.94 -0.55
CA SER A 323 5.76 18.08 -1.61
C SER A 323 4.27 17.89 -1.43
N LEU A 324 3.52 17.95 -2.53
CA LEU A 324 2.09 17.58 -2.54
C LEU A 324 1.87 16.11 -2.88
N GLU A 325 2.91 15.27 -2.84
CA GLU A 325 2.81 13.84 -3.16
C GLU A 325 1.80 13.09 -2.27
N VAL A 326 1.56 13.56 -1.04
CA VAL A 326 0.51 12.98 -0.18
C VAL A 326 -0.90 13.12 -0.80
N LEU A 327 -1.12 14.10 -1.69
CA LEU A 327 -2.40 14.25 -2.40
C LEU A 327 -2.62 13.12 -3.41
N ASN A 328 -1.57 12.43 -3.85
CA ASN A 328 -1.75 11.22 -4.67
C ASN A 328 -2.31 10.05 -3.82
N LEU A 329 -2.49 10.24 -2.51
CA LEU A 329 -3.20 9.29 -1.66
C LEU A 329 -4.67 9.68 -1.46
N THR A 330 -5.12 10.82 -1.97
CA THR A 330 -6.53 11.22 -2.01
C THR A 330 -7.16 10.54 -3.22
N LEU A 331 -7.99 9.54 -2.96
CA LEU A 331 -8.48 8.61 -3.98
C LEU A 331 -9.82 9.10 -4.52
N GLY A 332 -9.79 9.77 -5.67
CA GLY A 332 -10.98 10.43 -6.20
C GLY A 332 -11.59 11.41 -5.19
N LEU A 333 -12.75 11.95 -5.51
CA LEU A 333 -13.52 12.68 -4.50
C LEU A 333 -13.96 11.66 -3.44
N SER A 334 -13.42 11.78 -2.23
CA SER A 334 -13.86 10.98 -1.07
C SER A 334 -15.38 10.95 -1.04
N LYS A 335 -15.98 9.76 -1.18
CA LYS A 335 -17.43 9.59 -1.02
C LYS A 335 -17.89 9.88 0.41
N SER A 336 -16.95 9.89 1.37
CA SER A 336 -17.22 10.32 2.74
C SER A 336 -17.01 11.84 2.86
N SER A 337 -18.04 12.55 3.33
CA SER A 337 -18.07 14.01 3.50
C SER A 337 -17.13 14.56 4.58
N ASP A 338 -16.45 13.68 5.30
CA ASP A 338 -15.92 14.00 6.63
C ASP A 338 -14.46 14.50 6.57
N LEU A 339 -13.81 14.34 5.41
CA LEU A 339 -12.43 14.76 5.17
C LEU A 339 -12.35 15.78 4.02
N PRO A 340 -11.54 16.84 4.17
CA PRO A 340 -11.16 17.72 3.07
C PRO A 340 -10.56 16.96 1.90
N SER A 341 -10.75 17.45 0.67
CA SER A 341 -10.23 16.80 -0.54
C SER A 341 -8.71 16.69 -0.60
N TRP A 342 -7.98 17.48 0.21
CA TRP A 342 -6.53 17.42 0.32
C TRP A 342 -6.02 16.40 1.37
N THR A 343 -6.92 15.73 2.10
CA THR A 343 -6.57 14.77 3.15
C THR A 343 -6.84 13.34 2.70
N PRO A 344 -5.84 12.46 2.67
CA PRO A 344 -6.06 11.05 2.36
C PRO A 344 -6.96 10.37 3.39
N ASP A 345 -7.90 9.55 2.92
CA ASP A 345 -8.59 8.60 3.77
C ASP A 345 -7.80 7.28 3.83
N TRP A 346 -6.96 7.11 4.86
CA TRP A 346 -6.19 5.87 5.05
C TRP A 346 -7.02 4.65 5.48
N ARG A 347 -8.34 4.81 5.72
CA ARG A 347 -9.24 3.67 5.94
C ARG A 347 -9.52 2.91 4.64
N VAL A 348 -9.50 3.60 3.50
CA VAL A 348 -9.78 3.01 2.18
C VAL A 348 -8.56 2.24 1.68
N SER A 349 -8.71 0.92 1.54
CA SER A 349 -7.64 0.04 1.05
C SER A 349 -7.53 0.03 -0.49
N PRO A 350 -6.30 -0.05 -1.03
CA PRO A 350 -6.00 -0.46 -2.40
C PRO A 350 -6.69 -1.73 -2.89
N THR A 351 -6.94 -2.68 -2.00
CA THR A 351 -7.55 -3.98 -2.33
C THR A 351 -9.07 -3.93 -2.35
N ASP A 352 -9.68 -3.10 -1.50
CA ASP A 352 -11.14 -2.99 -1.37
C ASP A 352 -11.76 -2.29 -2.57
N SER A 353 -10.95 -1.54 -3.31
CA SER A 353 -11.33 -1.00 -4.59
C SER A 353 -10.18 -1.19 -5.57
N LYS A 354 -10.38 -2.01 -6.61
CA LYS A 354 -9.42 -2.19 -7.71
C LYS A 354 -8.87 -0.85 -8.24
N LYS A 355 -9.67 0.20 -8.15
CA LYS A 355 -9.33 1.61 -8.45
C LYS A 355 -8.09 2.10 -7.71
N VAL A 356 -7.96 1.75 -6.43
CA VAL A 356 -6.93 2.28 -5.55
C VAL A 356 -5.61 1.53 -5.70
N ALA A 357 -5.62 0.20 -5.90
CA ALA A 357 -4.41 -0.54 -6.30
C ALA A 357 -3.81 -0.01 -7.61
N MET A 358 -4.67 0.41 -8.54
CA MET A 358 -4.23 0.98 -9.81
C MET A 358 -3.77 2.42 -9.66
N HIS A 359 -4.42 3.23 -8.82
CA HIS A 359 -3.94 4.57 -8.47
C HIS A 359 -2.58 4.56 -7.77
N CYS A 360 -2.35 3.69 -6.77
CA CYS A 360 -1.05 3.55 -6.10
C CYS A 360 0.05 3.00 -7.02
N SER A 361 -0.30 2.19 -8.01
CA SER A 361 0.65 1.70 -9.03
C SER A 361 0.94 2.77 -10.09
N HIS A 362 -0.07 3.56 -10.47
CA HIS A 362 0.09 4.75 -11.31
C HIS A 362 1.00 5.78 -10.65
N GLU A 363 0.79 6.07 -9.36
CA GLU A 363 1.62 6.99 -8.58
C GLU A 363 3.12 6.60 -8.61
N ARG A 364 3.43 5.32 -8.38
CA ARG A 364 4.81 4.81 -8.46
C ARG A 364 5.45 5.11 -9.81
N ASN A 365 4.65 5.08 -10.87
CA ASN A 365 5.10 5.33 -12.23
C ASN A 365 5.16 6.83 -12.58
N LEU A 366 4.34 7.69 -11.96
CA LEU A 366 4.35 9.15 -12.14
C LEU A 366 5.45 9.87 -11.34
N GLY A 367 6.18 9.17 -10.46
CA GLY A 367 7.19 9.76 -9.57
C GLY A 367 8.35 10.50 -10.27
N GLY A 368 8.58 10.24 -11.56
CA GLY A 368 9.62 10.87 -12.38
C GLY A 368 9.27 12.28 -12.89
N TYR A 369 8.01 12.69 -12.85
CA TYR A 369 7.55 13.96 -13.40
C TYR A 369 7.83 15.17 -12.51
N ARG A 370 7.92 16.36 -13.13
CA ARG A 370 8.19 17.64 -12.46
C ARG A 370 7.36 18.77 -13.09
N ALA A 371 6.04 18.63 -13.08
CA ALA A 371 5.13 19.57 -13.73
C ALA A 371 5.25 21.01 -13.20
N CYS A 372 5.51 21.18 -11.90
CA CYS A 372 5.74 22.50 -11.29
C CYS A 372 7.16 23.07 -11.51
N GLY A 373 8.05 22.35 -12.21
CA GLY A 373 9.39 22.80 -12.54
C GLY A 373 10.19 23.26 -11.32
N ARG A 374 10.50 24.57 -11.28
CA ARG A 374 11.25 25.23 -10.19
C ARG A 374 10.40 26.23 -9.40
N MET A 375 9.08 26.13 -9.46
CA MET A 375 8.19 27.04 -8.72
C MET A 375 8.51 27.01 -7.21
N PRO A 376 8.57 28.16 -6.53
CA PRO A 376 8.87 28.19 -5.11
C PRO A 376 7.76 27.50 -4.31
N PHE A 377 8.16 26.69 -3.33
CA PHE A 377 7.23 26.04 -2.42
C PHE A 377 6.57 27.08 -1.51
N PHE A 378 5.25 27.15 -1.56
CA PHE A 378 4.46 27.96 -0.65
C PHE A 378 3.15 27.25 -0.33
N VAL A 379 3.04 26.82 0.92
CA VAL A 379 1.85 26.20 1.49
C VAL A 379 1.63 26.79 2.86
N PHE A 380 0.38 27.11 3.17
CA PHE A 380 -0.01 27.43 4.54
C PHE A 380 -1.40 26.90 4.81
N ARG A 381 -1.59 26.32 5.99
CA ARG A 381 -2.92 26.00 6.52
C ARG A 381 -3.43 27.23 7.23
N ARG A 382 -4.62 27.70 6.84
CA ARG A 382 -5.23 28.89 7.47
C ARG A 382 -6.34 28.52 8.44
N GLU A 383 -7.04 27.41 8.20
CA GLU A 383 -8.14 26.88 9.01
C GLU A 383 -8.13 25.34 8.98
N ALA A 384 -8.90 24.70 9.86
CA ALA A 384 -8.84 23.25 10.07
C ALA A 384 -9.05 22.43 8.77
N ASN A 385 -9.98 22.86 7.91
CA ASN A 385 -10.37 22.13 6.71
C ASN A 385 -9.77 22.70 5.41
N PHE A 386 -9.02 23.80 5.48
CA PHE A 386 -8.55 24.50 4.29
C PHE A 386 -7.02 24.45 4.16
N LEU A 387 -6.55 24.01 3.00
CA LEU A 387 -5.16 24.05 2.57
C LEU A 387 -5.00 25.13 1.51
N CYS A 388 -4.13 26.11 1.76
CA CYS A 388 -3.80 27.10 0.73
C CYS A 388 -2.46 26.77 0.09
N VAL A 389 -2.48 26.55 -1.23
CA VAL A 389 -1.27 26.25 -2.01
C VAL A 389 -1.17 27.21 -3.18
N ASN A 390 0.03 27.70 -3.47
CA ASN A 390 0.24 28.46 -4.70
C ASN A 390 0.22 27.54 -5.92
N GLY A 391 -0.25 28.06 -7.04
CA GLY A 391 -0.27 27.32 -8.30
C GLY A 391 -0.60 28.21 -9.49
N ILE A 392 -0.63 27.59 -10.66
CA ILE A 392 -1.03 28.20 -11.92
C ILE A 392 -2.30 27.50 -12.39
N TYR A 393 -3.38 28.26 -12.56
CA TYR A 393 -4.47 27.82 -13.43
C TYR A 393 -3.91 27.68 -14.84
N PHE A 394 -3.97 26.47 -15.38
CA PHE A 394 -3.44 26.15 -16.70
C PHE A 394 -4.53 26.28 -17.76
N ASP A 395 -5.60 25.50 -17.68
CA ASP A 395 -6.65 25.47 -18.70
C ASP A 395 -7.97 24.86 -18.21
N ASP A 396 -9.03 25.07 -18.98
CA ASP A 396 -10.31 24.39 -18.81
C ASP A 396 -10.33 23.08 -19.60
N ILE A 397 -11.05 22.07 -19.08
CA ILE A 397 -11.37 20.86 -19.83
C ILE A 397 -12.46 21.19 -20.86
N ALA A 398 -12.19 20.96 -22.14
CA ALA A 398 -13.13 21.20 -23.23
C ALA A 398 -13.90 19.93 -23.59
N GLU A 399 -13.21 18.79 -23.60
CA GLU A 399 -13.78 17.51 -24.04
C GLU A 399 -13.30 16.37 -23.14
N LEU A 400 -14.15 15.36 -22.95
CA LEU A 400 -13.91 14.30 -21.98
C LEU A 400 -14.54 12.98 -22.46
N SER A 401 -13.80 11.88 -22.39
CA SER A 401 -14.23 10.56 -22.85
C SER A 401 -15.12 9.86 -21.84
N ASP A 402 -15.72 8.72 -22.17
CA ASP A 402 -16.19 7.79 -21.14
C ASP A 402 -15.02 7.16 -20.36
N VAL A 403 -15.31 6.52 -19.24
CA VAL A 403 -14.28 5.90 -18.39
C VAL A 403 -13.64 4.72 -19.12
N LEU A 404 -12.31 4.70 -19.14
CA LEU A 404 -11.52 3.62 -19.71
C LEU A 404 -11.48 2.45 -18.72
N ASP A 405 -12.42 1.51 -18.87
CA ASP A 405 -12.52 0.30 -18.04
C ASP A 405 -12.15 -0.97 -18.81
N THR A 406 -10.96 -1.52 -18.56
CA THR A 406 -10.48 -2.79 -19.12
C THR A 406 -11.21 -4.03 -18.63
N GLU A 407 -12.14 -3.92 -17.68
CA GLU A 407 -13.05 -5.02 -17.35
C GLU A 407 -14.27 -5.07 -18.28
N GLN A 408 -14.61 -3.93 -18.91
CA GLN A 408 -15.70 -3.80 -19.88
C GLN A 408 -15.15 -3.62 -21.29
N GLU A 409 -14.66 -4.72 -21.86
CA GLU A 409 -13.94 -4.72 -23.13
C GLU A 409 -14.71 -4.01 -24.27
N THR A 410 -16.03 -4.20 -24.37
CA THR A 410 -16.86 -3.56 -25.40
C THR A 410 -16.90 -2.04 -25.24
N ALA A 411 -17.20 -1.55 -24.03
CA ALA A 411 -17.26 -0.11 -23.75
C ALA A 411 -15.90 0.58 -23.90
N LEU A 412 -14.82 -0.12 -23.49
CA LEU A 412 -13.46 0.33 -23.71
C LEU A 412 -13.14 0.45 -25.21
N ASN A 413 -13.49 -0.57 -26.00
CA ASN A 413 -13.30 -0.57 -27.45
C ASN A 413 -14.02 0.59 -28.13
N GLU A 414 -15.29 0.81 -27.79
CA GLU A 414 -16.10 1.89 -28.35
C GLU A 414 -15.49 3.26 -28.02
N THR A 415 -15.09 3.46 -26.76
CA THR A 415 -14.46 4.70 -26.31
C THR A 415 -13.15 4.97 -27.04
N LEU A 416 -12.27 3.96 -27.13
CA LEU A 416 -10.98 4.10 -27.81
C LEU A 416 -11.15 4.34 -29.31
N ALA A 417 -12.09 3.65 -29.97
CA ALA A 417 -12.35 3.83 -31.40
C ALA A 417 -12.87 5.24 -31.72
N LEU A 418 -13.80 5.75 -30.91
CA LEU A 418 -14.33 7.10 -31.04
C LEU A 418 -13.24 8.16 -30.90
N TRP A 419 -12.36 8.00 -29.91
CA TRP A 419 -11.26 8.93 -29.67
C TRP A 419 -10.17 8.84 -30.73
N GLU A 420 -9.85 7.63 -31.21
CA GLU A 420 -8.91 7.42 -32.31
C GLU A 420 -9.38 8.11 -33.60
N GLU A 421 -10.65 7.94 -34.00
CA GLU A 421 -11.24 8.61 -35.16
C GLU A 421 -11.14 10.14 -35.06
N LYS A 422 -11.45 10.66 -33.88
CA LYS A 422 -11.38 12.09 -33.58
C LYS A 422 -9.96 12.64 -33.66
N ILE A 423 -8.99 11.92 -33.11
CA ILE A 423 -7.57 12.30 -33.16
C ILE A 423 -7.05 12.27 -34.61
N VAL A 424 -7.43 11.26 -35.40
CA VAL A 424 -7.11 11.20 -36.83
C VAL A 424 -7.72 12.38 -37.59
N HIS A 425 -8.96 12.74 -37.29
CA HIS A 425 -9.60 13.91 -37.90
C HIS A 425 -8.85 15.21 -37.56
N ARG A 426 -8.49 15.42 -36.29
CA ARG A 426 -7.67 16.57 -35.86
C ARG A 426 -6.29 16.58 -36.52
N GLN A 427 -5.63 15.43 -36.63
CA GLN A 427 -4.35 15.31 -37.32
C GLN A 427 -4.41 15.81 -38.77
N ARG A 428 -5.52 15.53 -39.48
CA ARG A 428 -5.71 15.98 -40.87
C ARG A 428 -5.88 17.49 -40.99
N ILE A 429 -6.52 18.12 -40.01
CA ILE A 429 -6.86 19.56 -40.03
C ILE A 429 -5.74 20.41 -39.43
N GLU A 430 -5.28 20.07 -38.23
CA GLU A 430 -4.38 20.91 -37.43
C GLU A 430 -2.90 20.60 -37.70
N ARG A 431 -2.59 19.40 -38.22
CA ARG A 431 -1.26 18.86 -38.58
C ARG A 431 -0.22 18.74 -37.45
N SER A 432 -0.16 19.70 -36.52
CA SER A 432 0.76 19.74 -35.38
C SER A 432 0.00 19.73 -34.06
N TYR A 433 0.50 18.98 -33.08
CA TYR A 433 0.00 18.98 -31.71
C TYR A 433 0.61 20.17 -30.92
N VAL A 434 -0.20 20.81 -30.06
CA VAL A 434 0.20 22.02 -29.32
C VAL A 434 1.41 21.81 -28.39
N GLY A 435 1.59 20.59 -27.88
CA GLY A 435 2.76 20.21 -27.05
C GLY A 435 3.99 19.78 -27.85
N GLY A 436 3.95 19.90 -29.19
CA GLY A 436 5.01 19.47 -30.09
C GLY A 436 4.76 18.10 -30.74
N GLY A 437 5.25 17.93 -31.97
CA GLY A 437 5.00 16.72 -32.77
C GLY A 437 3.61 16.69 -33.41
N ASP A 438 3.10 15.48 -33.68
CA ASP A 438 1.79 15.25 -34.27
C ASP A 438 0.77 14.69 -33.24
N TRP A 439 -0.52 14.79 -33.57
CA TRP A 439 -1.62 14.37 -32.71
C TRP A 439 -1.65 12.87 -32.43
N LEU A 440 -1.22 12.04 -33.38
CA LEU A 440 -1.24 10.60 -33.23
C LEU A 440 -0.14 10.13 -32.27
N GLY A 441 1.05 10.72 -32.38
CA GLY A 441 2.15 10.53 -31.44
C GLY A 441 1.80 11.02 -30.03
N ALA A 442 1.14 12.17 -29.91
CA ALA A 442 0.64 12.67 -28.63
C ALA A 442 -0.38 11.72 -27.99
N TYR A 443 -1.27 11.11 -28.79
CA TYR A 443 -2.25 10.14 -28.32
C TYR A 443 -1.61 8.87 -27.75
N PHE A 444 -0.67 8.24 -28.48
CA PHE A 444 -0.01 7.03 -27.97
C PHE A 444 0.82 7.29 -26.72
N ARG A 445 1.53 8.44 -26.65
CA ARG A 445 2.26 8.83 -25.43
C ARG A 445 1.33 9.09 -24.25
N THR A 446 0.17 9.67 -24.50
CA THR A 446 -0.88 9.87 -23.48
C THR A 446 -1.42 8.55 -22.96
N MET A 447 -1.73 7.60 -23.85
CA MET A 447 -2.18 6.26 -23.46
C MET A 447 -1.14 5.50 -22.64
N ALA A 448 0.15 5.74 -22.91
CA ALA A 448 1.23 5.18 -22.11
C ALA A 448 1.57 5.99 -20.86
N ALA A 449 0.98 7.19 -20.69
CA ALA A 449 1.42 8.22 -19.76
C ALA A 449 2.96 8.38 -19.73
N ASP A 450 3.60 8.25 -20.90
CA ASP A 450 5.06 8.16 -21.11
C ASP A 450 5.82 7.11 -20.26
N LEU A 451 5.12 6.19 -19.59
CA LEU A 451 5.71 5.26 -18.61
C LEU A 451 6.63 4.20 -19.24
N ILE A 452 6.38 3.86 -20.51
CA ILE A 452 7.26 2.97 -21.30
C ILE A 452 8.67 3.58 -21.42
N MET A 453 8.81 4.91 -21.28
CA MET A 453 10.10 5.60 -21.29
C MET A 453 10.81 5.58 -19.93
N VAL A 454 10.06 5.56 -18.81
CA VAL A 454 10.63 5.57 -17.45
C VAL A 454 11.20 4.20 -17.08
N LEU A 455 10.56 3.10 -17.49
CA LEU A 455 11.06 1.74 -17.26
C LEU A 455 12.41 1.44 -17.94
N ARG A 456 12.83 2.25 -18.92
CA ARG A 456 14.15 2.15 -19.57
C ARG A 456 15.27 2.90 -18.82
N SER A 457 14.94 3.74 -17.85
CA SER A 457 15.94 4.56 -17.14
C SER A 457 16.86 3.78 -16.19
N GLU A 458 16.60 2.49 -15.97
CA GLU A 458 17.51 1.54 -15.32
C GLU A 458 18.58 0.95 -16.27
N LEU A 459 18.52 1.25 -17.57
CA LEU A 459 19.56 0.92 -18.55
C LEU A 459 20.52 2.12 -18.71
N SER A 460 21.79 1.85 -19.02
CA SER A 460 22.85 2.86 -19.12
C SER A 460 22.48 3.98 -20.11
N LYS A 461 22.85 5.22 -19.77
CA LYS A 461 22.48 6.46 -20.49
C LYS A 461 22.93 6.51 -21.97
N ASP A 462 23.78 5.59 -22.41
CA ASP A 462 24.45 5.64 -23.72
C ASP A 462 23.83 4.74 -24.79
N GLU A 463 22.73 4.03 -24.50
CA GLU A 463 22.05 3.10 -25.44
C GLU A 463 20.60 3.52 -25.75
N ILE A 464 20.37 4.73 -26.28
CA ILE A 464 19.04 5.16 -26.74
C ILE A 464 19.00 5.22 -28.28
N PRO A 465 18.46 4.21 -28.99
CA PRO A 465 18.15 4.35 -30.40
C PRO A 465 16.90 5.20 -30.66
N VAL A 466 16.91 5.80 -31.84
CA VAL A 466 16.06 6.86 -32.39
C VAL A 466 14.61 6.38 -32.62
N ASP A 467 13.65 7.24 -32.24
CA ASP A 467 12.19 7.19 -32.43
C ASP A 467 11.30 6.52 -31.35
N VAL A 468 10.74 7.38 -30.49
CA VAL A 468 9.88 7.09 -29.33
C VAL A 468 8.43 6.77 -29.72
N ILE A 469 7.97 7.29 -30.86
CA ILE A 469 6.58 7.14 -31.33
C ILE A 469 6.28 5.70 -31.82
N PRO A 470 7.12 5.06 -32.66
CA PRO A 470 6.94 3.67 -33.07
C PRO A 470 6.81 2.72 -31.87
N MET A 471 7.68 2.83 -30.86
CA MET A 471 7.64 1.90 -29.73
C MET A 471 6.35 2.00 -28.90
N ALA A 472 5.90 3.22 -28.54
CA ALA A 472 4.65 3.37 -27.79
C ALA A 472 3.44 2.85 -28.59
N ARG A 473 3.45 3.09 -29.90
CA ARG A 473 2.46 2.57 -30.85
C ARG A 473 2.50 1.04 -30.91
N ASP A 474 3.66 0.42 -31.02
CA ASP A 474 3.83 -1.02 -31.20
C ASP A 474 3.46 -1.78 -29.90
N VAL A 475 3.82 -1.25 -28.72
CA VAL A 475 3.42 -1.82 -27.43
C VAL A 475 1.89 -1.70 -27.24
N PHE A 476 1.29 -0.59 -27.64
CA PHE A 476 -0.16 -0.44 -27.61
C PHE A 476 -0.86 -1.36 -28.62
N GLN A 477 -0.27 -1.58 -29.80
CA GLN A 477 -0.77 -2.56 -30.77
C GLN A 477 -0.68 -4.00 -30.24
N ALA A 478 0.42 -4.37 -29.58
CA ALA A 478 0.56 -5.67 -28.93
C ALA A 478 -0.49 -5.87 -27.81
N PHE A 479 -0.78 -4.82 -27.04
CA PHE A 479 -1.88 -4.82 -26.07
C PHE A 479 -3.21 -5.13 -26.72
N ARG A 480 -3.51 -4.51 -27.87
CA ARG A 480 -4.74 -4.75 -28.62
C ARG A 480 -4.89 -6.19 -29.10
N LEU A 481 -3.85 -6.74 -29.73
CA LEU A 481 -3.86 -8.11 -30.24
C LEU A 481 -4.13 -9.13 -29.12
N LYS A 482 -3.54 -8.91 -27.94
CA LYS A 482 -3.68 -9.83 -26.79
C LYS A 482 -5.01 -9.68 -26.06
N THR A 483 -5.66 -8.54 -26.16
CA THR A 483 -6.92 -8.23 -25.46
C THR A 483 -8.16 -8.31 -26.34
N GLY A 484 -8.03 -8.57 -27.65
CA GLY A 484 -9.17 -8.65 -28.57
C GLY A 484 -9.66 -7.28 -29.09
N LEU A 485 -9.00 -6.18 -28.73
CA LEU A 485 -9.38 -4.82 -29.15
C LEU A 485 -9.20 -4.65 -30.68
N THR A 486 -10.28 -4.49 -31.44
CA THR A 486 -10.23 -4.37 -32.92
C THR A 486 -9.98 -2.93 -33.39
N MET A 487 -9.31 -2.77 -34.54
CA MET A 487 -9.10 -1.49 -35.24
C MET A 487 -10.20 -1.22 -36.26
N LYS A 488 -10.64 0.04 -36.40
CA LYS A 488 -11.38 0.49 -37.60
C LYS A 488 -10.57 1.38 -38.55
N LEU A 489 -9.54 2.13 -38.12
CA LEU A 489 -8.84 3.06 -39.02
C LEU A 489 -7.37 3.27 -38.65
N VAL A 490 -6.46 2.63 -39.42
CA VAL A 490 -5.26 3.18 -40.11
C VAL A 490 -4.49 1.95 -40.62
N THR A 491 -4.92 1.42 -41.76
CA THR A 491 -4.01 0.72 -42.67
C THR A 491 -3.18 1.79 -43.36
N SER A 492 -2.09 2.22 -42.72
CA SER A 492 -1.01 2.82 -43.51
C SER A 492 -0.32 1.65 -44.24
N PRO A 493 -0.12 1.69 -45.56
CA PRO A 493 0.59 0.64 -46.30
C PRO A 493 2.05 0.45 -45.86
N GLU A 494 2.57 1.34 -45.01
CA GLU A 494 3.96 1.34 -44.52
C GLU A 494 4.13 0.59 -43.18
N ILE A 495 3.08 -0.07 -42.68
CA ILE A 495 3.21 -0.95 -41.52
C ILE A 495 3.82 -2.26 -42.03
N THR A 496 5.15 -2.28 -42.14
CA THR A 496 5.88 -3.54 -41.98
C THR A 496 5.51 -4.06 -40.60
N THR A 497 4.79 -5.17 -40.55
CA THR A 497 4.86 -6.08 -39.40
C THR A 497 6.33 -6.42 -39.26
N ASP A 498 7.05 -5.67 -38.43
CA ASP A 498 8.43 -6.00 -38.12
C ASP A 498 8.40 -7.38 -37.45
N PRO A 499 8.97 -8.42 -38.09
CA PRO A 499 9.02 -9.76 -37.52
C PRO A 499 9.71 -9.79 -36.14
N ASP A 500 10.48 -8.75 -35.81
CA ASP A 500 11.16 -8.63 -34.52
C ASP A 500 10.26 -8.13 -33.38
N ILE A 501 9.04 -7.62 -33.66
CA ILE A 501 8.02 -7.36 -32.61
C ILE A 501 7.59 -8.68 -31.92
N VAL A 502 7.85 -9.82 -32.56
CA VAL A 502 7.57 -11.18 -32.05
C VAL A 502 8.75 -11.76 -31.25
N GLN A 503 9.89 -11.04 -31.10
CA GLN A 503 11.07 -11.54 -30.37
C GLN A 503 11.32 -10.88 -29.00
N ILE A 504 10.35 -10.15 -28.44
CA ILE A 504 10.47 -9.65 -27.05
C ILE A 504 10.16 -10.81 -26.09
N PRO A 505 11.01 -11.12 -25.09
CA PRO A 505 10.73 -12.17 -24.12
C PRO A 505 9.35 -11.99 -23.46
N ASP A 506 8.60 -13.07 -23.30
CA ASP A 506 7.21 -13.09 -22.78
C ASP A 506 7.03 -12.26 -21.49
N GLU A 507 8.04 -12.23 -20.62
CA GLU A 507 8.03 -11.50 -19.35
C GLU A 507 8.14 -9.99 -19.53
N GLU A 508 9.04 -9.51 -20.41
CA GLU A 508 9.19 -8.08 -20.68
C GLU A 508 7.96 -7.52 -21.41
N GLN A 509 7.41 -8.30 -22.33
CA GLN A 509 6.15 -7.96 -22.99
C GLN A 509 5.00 -7.87 -21.96
N MET A 510 4.90 -8.83 -21.03
CA MET A 510 3.89 -8.80 -19.96
C MET A 510 4.02 -7.57 -19.05
N ASN A 511 5.24 -7.18 -18.68
CA ASN A 511 5.47 -6.00 -17.85
C ASN A 511 5.04 -4.71 -18.55
N ARG A 512 5.35 -4.56 -19.85
CA ARG A 512 4.91 -3.41 -20.65
C ARG A 512 3.37 -3.36 -20.80
N LEU A 513 2.73 -4.51 -20.96
CA LEU A 513 1.26 -4.62 -21.01
C LEU A 513 0.61 -4.24 -19.68
N MET A 514 1.18 -4.66 -18.56
CA MET A 514 0.72 -4.25 -17.23
C MET A 514 0.90 -2.74 -17.01
N ALA A 515 2.02 -2.16 -17.44
CA ALA A 515 2.27 -0.73 -17.35
C ALA A 515 1.24 0.09 -18.13
N LEU A 516 0.87 -0.34 -19.35
CA LEU A 516 -0.20 0.28 -20.13
C LEU A 516 -1.54 0.22 -19.40
N LYS A 517 -1.95 -0.96 -18.91
CA LYS A 517 -3.20 -1.09 -18.14
C LYS A 517 -3.20 -0.19 -16.90
N MET A 518 -2.06 -0.07 -16.20
CA MET A 518 -1.91 0.84 -15.06
C MET A 518 -1.90 2.34 -15.44
N ALA A 519 -1.58 2.69 -16.69
CA ALA A 519 -1.52 4.07 -17.14
C ALA A 519 -2.91 4.71 -17.31
N PHE A 520 -3.90 3.96 -17.81
CA PHE A 520 -5.19 4.51 -18.21
C PHE A 520 -6.43 3.85 -17.59
N GLN A 521 -6.32 2.72 -16.89
CA GLN A 521 -7.48 2.08 -16.26
C GLN A 521 -8.15 3.00 -15.22
N ASN A 522 -9.48 3.07 -15.26
CA ASN A 522 -10.32 3.95 -14.42
C ASN A 522 -9.97 5.44 -14.59
N ARG A 523 -9.48 5.82 -15.78
CA ARG A 523 -9.23 7.21 -16.15
C ARG A 523 -10.09 7.58 -17.36
N ARG A 524 -10.17 8.87 -17.65
CA ARG A 524 -10.83 9.42 -18.85
C ARG A 524 -9.77 10.12 -19.70
N LEU A 525 -9.89 10.03 -21.02
CA LEU A 525 -9.17 10.91 -21.94
C LEU A 525 -9.83 12.28 -21.94
N PHE A 526 -9.03 13.32 -22.09
CA PHE A 526 -9.55 14.68 -22.16
C PHE A 526 -8.73 15.57 -23.10
N ILE A 527 -9.38 16.60 -23.64
CA ILE A 527 -8.73 17.68 -24.38
C ILE A 527 -9.06 19.00 -23.69
N THR A 528 -8.05 19.83 -23.43
CA THR A 528 -8.21 21.19 -22.88
C THR A 528 -8.64 22.19 -23.96
N LYS A 529 -9.13 23.38 -23.56
CA LYS A 529 -9.51 24.44 -24.53
C LYS A 529 -8.35 24.91 -25.42
N ARG A 530 -7.10 24.86 -24.95
CA ARG A 530 -5.91 25.16 -25.78
C ARG A 530 -5.37 23.95 -26.54
N GLY A 531 -6.06 22.81 -26.52
CA GLY A 531 -5.74 21.65 -27.36
C GLY A 531 -4.76 20.65 -26.75
N TYR A 532 -4.42 20.73 -25.46
CA TYR A 532 -3.62 19.70 -24.79
C TYR A 532 -4.44 18.44 -24.52
N LEU A 533 -3.87 17.28 -24.83
CA LEU A 533 -4.41 15.94 -24.62
C LEU A 533 -3.84 15.34 -23.32
N GLY A 534 -4.66 14.57 -22.60
CA GLY A 534 -4.21 13.91 -21.38
C GLY A 534 -5.15 12.83 -20.85
N THR A 535 -4.83 12.31 -19.66
CA THR A 535 -5.69 11.41 -18.89
C THR A 535 -5.98 11.98 -17.50
N VAL A 536 -7.20 11.81 -17.02
CA VAL A 536 -7.71 12.34 -15.74
C VAL A 536 -8.48 11.28 -14.95
N PRO A 537 -8.70 11.45 -13.63
CA PRO A 537 -9.48 10.50 -12.84
C PRO A 537 -10.90 10.35 -13.38
N GLU A 538 -11.52 9.19 -13.17
CA GLU A 538 -12.90 8.90 -13.60
C GLU A 538 -13.94 9.88 -13.04
N GLU A 539 -13.69 10.47 -11.88
CA GLU A 539 -14.57 11.44 -11.21
C GLU A 539 -14.56 12.83 -11.86
N THR A 540 -13.65 13.06 -12.79
CA THR A 540 -13.53 14.33 -13.52
C THR A 540 -14.78 14.58 -14.35
N GLN A 541 -15.24 15.83 -14.38
CA GLN A 541 -16.39 16.28 -15.15
C GLN A 541 -16.08 17.54 -15.95
N LEU A 542 -16.93 17.84 -16.94
CA LEU A 542 -16.87 19.13 -17.63
C LEU A 542 -17.14 20.26 -16.62
N GLY A 543 -16.31 21.30 -16.65
CA GLY A 543 -16.29 22.38 -15.66
C GLY A 543 -15.16 22.25 -14.62
N ASP A 544 -14.52 21.07 -14.53
CA ASP A 544 -13.26 20.95 -13.80
C ASP A 544 -12.09 21.55 -14.62
N THR A 545 -11.04 21.98 -13.93
CA THR A 545 -9.93 22.74 -14.51
C THR A 545 -8.58 22.11 -14.21
N VAL A 546 -7.61 22.33 -15.10
CA VAL A 546 -6.22 21.85 -14.99
C VAL A 546 -5.37 22.89 -14.29
N HIS A 547 -4.64 22.47 -13.26
CA HIS A 547 -3.77 23.34 -12.47
C HIS A 547 -2.37 22.74 -12.31
N ILE A 548 -1.36 23.62 -12.27
CA ILE A 548 0.00 23.27 -11.87
C ILE A 548 0.23 23.83 -10.47
N LEU A 549 0.07 22.98 -9.45
CA LEU A 549 0.28 23.37 -8.07
C LEU A 549 1.77 23.36 -7.72
N CYS A 550 2.22 24.33 -6.92
CA CYS A 550 3.58 24.33 -6.39
C CYS A 550 3.84 23.03 -5.63
N ALA A 551 4.98 22.40 -5.91
CA ALA A 551 5.41 21.13 -5.33
C ALA A 551 4.52 19.90 -5.63
N ALA A 552 3.59 19.99 -6.58
CA ALA A 552 3.02 18.82 -7.22
C ALA A 552 3.98 18.29 -8.30
N LYS A 553 4.14 16.96 -8.38
CA LYS A 553 4.93 16.29 -9.43
C LYS A 553 4.19 16.26 -10.77
N THR A 554 2.86 16.28 -10.73
CA THR A 554 1.97 16.22 -11.89
C THR A 554 0.97 17.38 -11.89
N PRO A 555 0.36 17.69 -13.04
CA PRO A 555 -0.84 18.54 -13.07
C PRO A 555 -1.96 17.96 -12.19
N MET A 556 -2.77 18.83 -11.59
CA MET A 556 -3.88 18.46 -10.72
C MET A 556 -5.19 18.96 -11.32
N ILE A 557 -6.25 18.14 -11.22
CA ILE A 557 -7.61 18.53 -11.59
C ILE A 557 -8.30 19.09 -10.36
N LEU A 558 -8.79 20.32 -10.48
CA LEU A 558 -9.51 21.02 -9.42
C LEU A 558 -10.95 21.30 -9.84
N ARG A 559 -11.87 21.14 -8.88
CA ARG A 559 -13.28 21.49 -9.02
C ARG A 559 -13.61 22.72 -8.20
N LEU A 560 -14.04 23.79 -8.85
CA LEU A 560 -14.46 25.01 -8.16
C LEU A 560 -15.83 24.80 -7.50
N GLY A 561 -15.98 25.22 -6.25
CA GLY A 561 -17.25 25.17 -5.53
C GLY A 561 -17.39 26.29 -4.49
N PRO A 562 -18.63 26.62 -4.09
CA PRO A 562 -18.88 27.59 -3.03
C PRO A 562 -18.42 27.03 -1.68
N VAL A 563 -17.74 27.85 -0.88
CA VAL A 563 -17.28 27.50 0.47
C VAL A 563 -17.54 28.65 1.45
N THR A 564 -17.63 28.32 2.74
CA THR A 564 -17.58 29.33 3.80
C THR A 564 -16.17 29.34 4.38
N PHE A 565 -15.46 30.45 4.22
CA PHE A 565 -14.09 30.63 4.69
C PHE A 565 -14.01 31.89 5.55
N MET A 566 -13.49 31.77 6.79
CA MET A 566 -13.48 32.87 7.75
C MET A 566 -14.86 33.53 7.95
N GLY A 567 -15.92 32.72 7.95
CA GLY A 567 -17.31 33.18 8.09
C GLY A 567 -17.87 33.96 6.90
N ARG A 568 -17.21 33.93 5.74
CA ARG A 568 -17.64 34.62 4.51
C ARG A 568 -17.81 33.63 3.36
N SER A 569 -18.78 33.91 2.48
CA SER A 569 -18.93 33.17 1.22
C SER A 569 -17.71 33.43 0.33
N ALA A 570 -17.08 32.35 -0.11
CA ALA A 570 -15.92 32.36 -1.00
C ALA A 570 -16.04 31.21 -2.01
N ASN A 571 -15.08 31.12 -2.94
CA ASN A 571 -14.92 29.95 -3.79
C ASN A 571 -13.68 29.17 -3.35
N GLY A 572 -13.83 27.87 -3.22
CA GLY A 572 -12.75 26.93 -2.93
C GLY A 572 -12.64 25.88 -4.02
N HIS A 573 -11.56 25.12 -4.00
CA HIS A 573 -11.31 24.02 -4.92
C HIS A 573 -11.36 22.69 -4.18
N GLN A 574 -12.03 21.70 -4.74
CA GLN A 574 -11.83 20.30 -4.37
C GLN A 574 -10.76 19.70 -5.28
N VAL A 575 -9.85 18.93 -4.70
CA VAL A 575 -8.92 18.09 -5.46
C VAL A 575 -9.70 16.91 -6.01
N VAL A 576 -9.77 16.80 -7.34
CA VAL A 576 -10.36 15.63 -8.02
C VAL A 576 -9.30 14.54 -8.17
N GLY A 577 -8.06 14.92 -8.47
CA GLY A 577 -6.90 14.04 -8.50
C GLY A 577 -5.80 14.52 -9.45
N ASP A 578 -4.79 13.68 -9.66
CA ASP A 578 -3.68 13.92 -10.56
C ASP A 578 -4.08 13.75 -12.03
N ALA A 579 -3.37 14.43 -12.94
CA ALA A 579 -3.54 14.28 -14.38
C ALA A 579 -2.20 14.00 -15.07
N TYR A 580 -2.25 13.22 -16.15
CA TYR A 580 -1.20 13.22 -17.16
C TYR A 580 -1.63 14.17 -18.27
N VAL A 581 -0.79 15.14 -18.65
CA VAL A 581 -1.09 16.08 -19.74
C VAL A 581 0.13 16.19 -20.65
N HIS A 582 0.01 15.65 -21.86
CA HIS A 582 1.14 15.54 -22.76
C HIS A 582 1.66 16.92 -23.18
N GLY A 583 2.95 17.17 -22.94
CA GLY A 583 3.63 18.43 -23.24
C GLY A 583 3.76 19.41 -22.08
N ILE A 584 3.30 19.07 -20.86
CA ILE A 584 3.47 19.92 -19.66
C ILE A 584 3.86 19.17 -18.38
N MET A 585 4.36 17.95 -18.50
CA MET A 585 4.69 17.11 -17.34
C MET A 585 6.05 17.46 -16.67
N ASN A 586 6.85 18.33 -17.27
CA ASN A 586 8.23 18.62 -16.87
C ASN A 586 8.55 20.13 -16.80
N GLY A 587 7.57 20.94 -16.41
CA GLY A 587 7.78 22.37 -16.12
C GLY A 587 7.58 23.30 -17.33
N GLU A 588 7.16 22.78 -18.48
CA GLU A 588 6.91 23.55 -19.70
C GLU A 588 5.84 24.64 -19.45
N ALA A 589 4.82 24.34 -18.65
CA ALA A 589 3.78 25.29 -18.25
C ALA A 589 4.27 26.43 -17.34
N CYS A 590 5.47 26.32 -16.75
CA CYS A 590 6.03 27.28 -15.80
C CYS A 590 6.93 28.34 -16.47
N ASN A 591 7.39 28.10 -17.70
CA ASN A 591 8.44 28.89 -18.33
C ASN A 591 7.96 30.21 -18.99
N GLY A 592 6.69 30.60 -18.82
CA GLY A 592 6.15 31.81 -19.48
C GLY A 592 4.87 32.40 -18.86
N THR A 593 4.54 32.06 -17.61
CA THR A 593 3.22 32.33 -17.01
C THR A 593 3.25 33.36 -15.86
N ARG A 594 2.08 33.96 -15.62
CA ARG A 594 1.78 34.88 -14.49
C ARG A 594 2.26 34.28 -13.16
N PRO A 595 2.61 35.11 -12.16
CA PRO A 595 3.07 34.62 -10.87
C PRO A 595 2.05 33.65 -10.26
N PRO A 596 2.51 32.59 -9.56
CA PRO A 596 1.63 31.62 -8.90
C PRO A 596 0.64 32.34 -7.98
N ARG A 597 -0.63 31.94 -8.04
CA ARG A 597 -1.70 32.49 -7.20
C ARG A 597 -2.13 31.49 -6.13
N PRO A 598 -2.63 31.97 -4.97
CA PRO A 598 -3.14 31.09 -3.94
C PRO A 598 -4.40 30.36 -4.42
N HIS A 599 -4.42 29.05 -4.23
CA HIS A 599 -5.58 28.17 -4.41
C HIS A 599 -6.05 27.74 -3.01
N LEU A 600 -7.29 28.09 -2.69
CA LEU A 600 -7.95 27.64 -1.47
C LEU A 600 -8.53 26.25 -1.73
N ILE A 601 -7.96 25.21 -1.13
CA ILE A 601 -8.39 23.81 -1.26
C ILE A 601 -9.13 23.41 0.02
N TYR A 602 -10.26 22.71 -0.11
CA TYR A 602 -11.15 22.37 1.01
C TYR A 602 -11.58 20.91 1.07
#